data_AF-A0A930T3R3-F1
#
_entry.id   AF-A0A930T3R3-F1
#
_cell.length_a   1.000
_cell.length_b   1.000
_cell.length_c   1.000
_cell.angle_alpha   90.00
_cell.angle_beta   90.00
_cell.angle_gamma   90.00
#
_symmetry.space_group_name_H-M   'P 1'
#
loop_
_entity.id
_entity.type
_entity.pdbx_description
1 polymer ?
#
loop_
_entity_poly.entity_id
_entity_poly.type
_entity_poly.pdbx_seq_one_letter_code
_entity_poly.pdbx_strand_id
1 'polypeptide(L)'
;MDNILAPLEEYTEKNPQEVLIVHAQENEEKVEIMIFRGFSSCLTGATEFDPDLPILSSHAQIIALDRLKAPFTPANPQYIQQNISLTDFNN
;
A
#
# COMPACT_ATOMS: atom_id res chain seq x y z
N MET A 1 1.44 10.68 15.43
CA MET A 1 1.78 9.37 14.86
C MET A 1 1.56 9.54 13.38
N ASP A 2 2.63 9.76 12.62
CA ASP A 2 2.51 10.05 11.19
C ASP A 2 2.25 8.73 10.45
N ASN A 3 1.01 8.52 9.99
CA ASN A 3 0.67 7.37 9.17
C ASN A 3 1.21 7.58 7.76
N ILE A 4 2.27 6.84 7.39
CA ILE A 4 2.94 6.98 6.09
C ILE A 4 2.03 6.57 4.92
N LEU A 5 0.97 5.80 5.19
CA LEU A 5 0.01 5.32 4.20
C LEU A 5 -1.12 6.32 3.94
N ALA A 6 -1.35 7.29 4.83
CA ALA A 6 -2.48 8.22 4.72
C ALA A 6 -2.55 8.97 3.38
N PRO A 7 -1.44 9.48 2.79
CA PRO A 7 -1.49 10.10 1.46
C PRO A 7 -1.90 9.12 0.35
N LEU A 8 -1.52 7.85 0.48
CA LEU A 8 -1.85 6.80 -0.48
C LEU A 8 -3.32 6.36 -0.35
N GLU A 9 -3.83 6.30 0.88
CA GLU A 9 -5.24 6.07 1.19
C GLU A 9 -6.11 7.16 0.54
N GLU A 10 -5.81 8.44 0.80
CA GLU A 10 -6.52 9.58 0.20
C GLU A 10 -6.46 9.56 -1.33
N TYR A 11 -5.30 9.16 -1.90
CA TYR A 11 -5.17 9.01 -3.35
C TYR A 11 -6.15 7.98 -3.91
N THR A 12 -6.23 6.78 -3.31
CA THR A 12 -7.12 5.71 -3.79
C THR A 12 -8.59 5.99 -3.54
N GLU A 13 -8.90 6.81 -2.53
CA GLU A 13 -10.26 7.32 -2.31
C GLU A 13 -10.71 8.22 -3.47
N LYS A 14 -9.81 9.09 -3.96
CA LYS A 14 -10.04 9.93 -5.15
C LYS A 14 -9.97 9.16 -6.46
N ASN A 15 -9.28 8.02 -6.49
CA ASN A 15 -9.07 7.17 -7.67
C ASN A 15 -9.60 5.74 -7.43
N PRO A 16 -10.93 5.55 -7.33
CA PRO A 16 -11.53 4.26 -6.98
C PRO A 16 -11.36 3.17 -8.06
N GLN A 17 -10.85 3.53 -9.23
CA GLN A 17 -10.46 2.64 -10.33
C GLN A 17 -9.02 2.12 -10.20
N GLU A 18 -8.28 2.53 -9.17
CA GLU A 18 -6.91 2.12 -8.93
C GLU A 18 -6.75 1.40 -7.59
N VAL A 19 -5.79 0.49 -7.55
CA VAL A 19 -5.34 -0.25 -6.37
C VAL A 19 -3.85 -0.01 -6.26
N LEU A 20 -3.36 0.33 -5.07
CA LEU A 20 -1.94 0.44 -4.81
C LEU A 20 -1.47 -0.80 -4.05
N ILE A 21 -0.34 -1.35 -4.46
CA ILE A 21 0.42 -2.31 -3.65
C ILE A 21 1.67 -1.59 -3.18
N VAL A 22 1.80 -1.42 -1.88
CA VAL A 22 2.95 -0.82 -1.22
C VAL A 22 3.87 -1.93 -0.77
N HIS A 23 5.10 -1.91 -1.27
CA HIS A 23 6.18 -2.75 -0.79
C HIS A 23 6.95 -1.96 0.25
N ALA A 24 6.77 -2.34 1.51
CA ALA A 24 7.49 -1.77 2.63
C ALA A 24 8.49 -2.78 3.21
N GLN A 25 9.46 -2.25 3.95
CA GLN A 25 10.38 -3.05 4.75
C GLN A 25 10.30 -2.61 6.20
N GLU A 26 10.10 -3.57 7.10
CA GLU A 26 10.05 -3.36 8.54
C GLU A 26 10.88 -4.43 9.22
N ASN A 27 11.82 -4.05 10.09
CA ASN A 27 12.70 -4.98 10.80
C ASN A 27 13.37 -6.04 9.89
N GLU A 28 13.82 -5.60 8.70
CA GLU A 28 14.40 -6.44 7.63
C GLU A 28 13.40 -7.38 6.92
N GLU A 29 12.16 -7.46 7.38
CA GLU A 29 11.08 -8.21 6.75
C GLU A 29 10.38 -7.38 5.67
N LYS A 30 9.98 -8.06 4.58
CA LYS A 30 9.23 -7.43 3.50
C LYS A 30 7.74 -7.50 3.79
N VAL A 31 7.12 -6.33 3.84
CA VAL A 31 5.70 -6.17 4.11
C VAL A 31 5.02 -5.65 2.85
N GLU A 32 4.02 -6.36 2.35
CA GLU A 32 3.19 -5.93 1.23
C GLU A 32 1.85 -5.43 1.75
N ILE A 33 1.43 -4.24 1.34
CA ILE A 33 0.18 -3.62 1.77
C ILE A 33 -0.63 -3.23 0.56
N MET A 34 -1.86 -3.70 0.49
CA MET A 34 -2.83 -3.28 -0.51
C MET A 34 -3.60 -2.07 -0.01
N ILE A 35 -3.72 -1.04 -0.84
CA ILE A 35 -4.56 0.12 -0.58
C ILE A 35 -5.61 0.25 -1.67
N PHE A 36 -6.87 0.31 -1.25
CA PHE A 36 -8.01 0.44 -2.15
C PHE A 36 -9.12 1.26 -1.51
N ARG A 37 -9.56 2.33 -2.20
CA ARG A 37 -10.66 3.21 -1.77
C ARG A 37 -10.51 3.74 -0.34
N GLY A 38 -9.31 4.15 0.04
CA GLY A 38 -9.01 4.68 1.37
C GLY A 38 -8.79 3.62 2.46
N PHE A 39 -8.83 2.33 2.12
CA PHE A 39 -8.55 1.25 3.06
C PHE A 39 -7.22 0.59 2.73
N SER A 40 -6.36 0.42 3.74
CA SER A 40 -5.11 -0.32 3.67
C SER A 40 -5.24 -1.70 4.31
N SER A 41 -4.55 -2.70 3.76
CA SER A 41 -4.60 -4.09 4.23
C SER A 41 -3.25 -4.78 4.00
N CYS A 42 -2.66 -5.36 5.04
CA CYS A 42 -1.40 -6.10 4.94
C CYS A 42 -1.63 -7.49 4.33
N LEU A 43 -0.79 -7.87 3.36
CA LEU A 43 -0.86 -9.14 2.64
C LEU A 43 0.14 -10.20 3.16
N THR A 44 1.28 -9.80 3.74
CA THR A 44 2.41 -10.73 4.03
C THR A 44 2.68 -11.04 5.51
N GLY A 45 1.81 -10.68 6.45
CA GLY A 45 2.05 -10.93 7.87
C GLY A 45 0.78 -11.15 8.69
N ALA A 46 0.93 -11.88 9.81
CA ALA A 46 -0.16 -12.16 10.75
C ALA A 46 -0.74 -10.84 11.27
N THR A 47 -1.98 -10.56 10.88
CA THR A 47 -2.74 -9.41 11.34
C THR A 47 -2.94 -9.48 12.85
N GLU A 48 -2.37 -8.52 13.58
CA GLU A 48 -3.13 -7.93 14.68
C GLU A 48 -4.29 -7.17 14.02
N PHE A 49 -5.50 -7.73 14.13
CA PHE A 49 -6.75 -7.17 13.58
C PHE A 49 -7.25 -6.04 14.50
N ASP A 50 -6.37 -5.11 14.89
CA ASP A 50 -6.75 -3.94 15.67
C ASP A 50 -6.85 -2.73 14.72
N PRO A 51 -8.07 -2.24 14.40
CA PRO A 51 -8.24 -1.10 13.51
C PRO A 51 -7.70 0.22 14.09
N ASP A 52 -7.38 0.27 15.39
CA ASP A 52 -6.78 1.43 16.04
C ASP A 52 -5.24 1.42 15.98
N LEU A 53 -4.62 0.32 15.53
CA LEU A 53 -3.17 0.21 15.38
C LEU A 53 -2.72 0.43 13.92
N PRO A 54 -1.69 1.26 13.69
CA PRO A 54 -1.15 1.47 12.35
C PRO A 54 -0.53 0.17 11.80
N ILE A 55 -0.84 -0.15 10.54
CA ILE A 55 -0.35 -1.36 9.83
C ILE A 55 1.18 -1.40 9.74
N LEU A 56 1.80 -0.22 9.68
CA LEU A 56 3.25 -0.05 9.66
C LEU A 56 3.70 0.76 10.87
N SER A 57 4.78 0.34 11.52
CA SER A 57 5.45 1.17 12.51
C SER A 57 6.07 2.42 11.86
N SER A 58 6.38 3.42 12.68
CA SER A 58 7.10 4.63 12.24
C SER A 58 8.52 4.36 11.70
N HIS A 59 9.04 3.14 11.87
CA HIS A 59 10.35 2.72 11.37
C HIS A 59 10.26 1.99 10.02
N ALA A 60 9.05 1.67 9.55
CA ALA A 60 8.88 1.05 8.26
C ALA A 60 9.25 1.99 7.12
N GLN A 61 9.90 1.45 6.10
CA GLN A 61 10.30 2.20 4.92
C GLN A 61 9.56 1.69 3.69
N ILE A 62 8.89 2.59 2.96
CA ILE A 62 8.34 2.26 1.64
C ILE A 62 9.51 2.10 0.66
N ILE A 63 9.66 0.90 0.11
CA ILE A 63 10.68 0.53 -0.86
C ILE A 63 10.17 0.79 -2.27
N ALA A 64 8.94 0.38 -2.56
CA ALA A 64 8.35 0.52 -3.88
C ALA A 64 6.82 0.55 -3.81
N LEU A 65 6.20 1.01 -4.88
CA LEU A 65 4.77 1.01 -5.10
C LEU A 65 4.49 0.36 -6.45
N ASP A 66 3.39 -0.38 -6.52
CA ASP A 66 2.79 -0.79 -7.77
C ASP A 66 1.38 -0.18 -7.86
N ARG A 67 1.04 0.34 -9.05
CA ARG A 67 -0.30 0.83 -9.38
C ARG A 67 -0.99 -0.20 -10.24
N LEU A 68 -2.18 -0.61 -9.84
CA LEU A 68 -2.99 -1.60 -10.54
C LEU A 68 -4.37 -1.03 -10.85
N LYS A 69 -5.03 -1.56 -11.87
CA LYS A 69 -6.45 -1.28 -12.13
C LYS A 69 -7.33 -2.08 -11.18
N ALA A 70 -8.37 -1.43 -10.66
CA ALA A 70 -9.47 -2.05 -9.96
C ALA A 70 -10.51 -2.62 -10.95
N PRO A 71 -11.20 -3.73 -10.62
CA PRO A 71 -11.03 -4.54 -9.41
C PRO A 71 -9.72 -5.35 -9.43
N PHE A 72 -9.05 -5.45 -8.27
CA PHE A 72 -7.86 -6.28 -8.13
C PHE A 72 -8.23 -7.75 -8.34
N THR A 73 -7.58 -8.40 -9.32
CA THR A 73 -7.76 -9.81 -9.62
C THR A 73 -6.46 -10.55 -9.37
N PRO A 74 -6.33 -11.33 -8.28
CA PRO A 74 -5.07 -12.02 -7.95
C PRO A 74 -4.58 -12.97 -9.06
N ALA A 75 -5.51 -13.56 -9.81
CA ALA A 75 -5.20 -14.46 -10.92
C ALA A 75 -4.68 -13.74 -12.17
N ASN A 76 -4.97 -12.44 -12.32
CA ASN A 76 -4.54 -11.64 -13.46
C ASN A 76 -4.45 -10.15 -13.08
N PRO A 77 -3.46 -9.78 -12.26
CA PRO A 77 -3.28 -8.39 -11.81
C PRO A 77 -3.00 -7.48 -13.00
N GLN A 78 -3.77 -6.40 -13.09
CA GLN A 78 -3.67 -5.43 -14.19
C GLN A 78 -2.77 -4.26 -13.78
N TYR A 79 -1.46 -4.41 -13.94
CA TYR A 79 -0.50 -3.36 -13.58
C TYR A 79 -0.56 -2.17 -14.56
N ILE A 80 -0.69 -0.98 -14.00
CA ILE A 80 -0.55 0.31 -14.68
C ILE A 80 0.91 0.74 -14.64
N GLN A 81 1.53 0.66 -13.45
CA GLN A 81 2.93 0.96 -13.21
C GLN A 81 3.44 0.04 -12.10
N GLN A 82 4.72 -0.33 -12.16
CA GLN A 82 5.35 -1.23 -11.20
C GLN A 82 6.69 -0.68 -10.74
N ASN A 83 7.09 -1.04 -9.54
CA ASN A 83 8.37 -0.67 -8.94
C ASN A 83 8.63 0.84 -8.96
N ILE A 84 7.59 1.67 -8.75
CA ILE A 84 7.75 3.12 -8.67
C ILE A 84 8.15 3.51 -7.25
N SER A 85 9.05 4.48 -7.12
CA SER A 85 9.39 5.00 -5.79
C SER A 85 8.25 5.87 -5.25
N LEU A 86 8.19 6.07 -3.93
CA LEU A 86 7.25 7.02 -3.33
C LEU A 86 7.43 8.44 -3.87
N THR A 87 8.67 8.81 -4.18
CA THR A 87 8.99 10.11 -4.80
C THR A 87 8.41 10.20 -6.20
N ASP A 88 8.57 9.17 -7.04
CA ASP A 88 8.03 9.16 -8.41
C ASP A 88 6.49 9.15 -8.43
N PHE A 89 5.87 8.57 -7.41
CA PHE A 89 4.41 8.58 -7.27
C PHE A 89 3.84 9.96 -6.93
N ASN A 90 4.56 10.76 -6.15
CA ASN A 90 4.14 12.09 -5.71
C ASN A 90 4.50 13.22 -6.72
N ASN A 91 5.19 12.90 -7.81
CA ASN A 91 5.72 13.85 -8.80
C ASN A 91 4.79 13.97 -10.01
#